data_AF-A0A1C5QJC3-F1
#
_entry.id   AF-A0A1C5QJC3-F1
#
_cell.length_a   1.000
_cell.length_b   1.000
_cell.length_c   1.000
_cell.angle_alpha   90.00
_cell.angle_beta   90.00
_cell.angle_gamma   90.00
#
_symmetry.space_group_name_H-M   'P 1'
#
loop_
_entity.id
_entity.type
_entity.pdbx_description
1 polymer ?
#
loop_
_entity_poly.entity_id
_entity_poly.type
_entity_poly.pdbx_seq_one_letter_code
_entity_poly.pdbx_strand_id
1 'polypeptide(L)' 'MNCIFCNMEDNYILENKLAYAIYDKYPVGIGHMLFLPKRHVKDFFHITKEEREAIFNLIDEGKNY' A
#
# COMPACT_ATOMS: atom_id res chain seq x y z
N MET A 1 -14.29 2.04 12.76
CA MET A 1 -14.21 1.67 11.33
C MET A 1 -13.56 0.30 11.26
N ASN A 2 -14.29 -0.76 10.91
CA ASN A 2 -13.73 -2.12 10.80
C ASN A 2 -13.19 -2.33 9.37
N CYS A 3 -11.97 -1.86 9.12
CA CYS A 3 -11.28 -2.08 7.85
C CYS A 3 -10.06 -2.96 8.08
N ILE A 4 -9.99 -4.09 7.35
CA ILE A 4 -8.88 -5.03 7.48
C ILE A 4 -7.54 -4.41 7.09
N PHE A 5 -7.52 -3.44 6.17
CA PHE A 5 -6.31 -2.75 5.70
C PHE A 5 -5.82 -1.66 6.66
N CYS A 6 -6.65 -1.18 7.58
CA CYS A 6 -6.22 -0.14 8.52
C CYS A 6 -5.36 -0.68 9.67
N ASN A 7 -5.36 -1.99 9.91
CA ASN A 7 -4.68 -2.63 11.04
C ASN A 7 -3.65 -3.66 10.55
N MET A 8 -2.81 -3.28 9.58
CA MET A 8 -1.85 -4.18 8.92
C MET A 8 -0.38 -3.82 9.20
N GLU A 9 -0.11 -2.97 10.19
CA GLU A 9 1.23 -2.42 10.47
C GLU A 9 2.30 -3.51 10.65
N ASP A 10 1.95 -4.62 11.31
CA ASP A 10 2.85 -5.77 11.50
C ASP A 10 3.22 -6.50 10.19
N ASN A 11 2.50 -6.25 9.10
CA ASN A 11 2.67 -6.91 7.80
C ASN A 11 3.35 -6.02 6.75
N TYR A 12 3.69 -4.77 7.08
CA TYR A 12 4.31 -3.85 6.12
C TYR A 12 5.66 -4.38 5.65
N ILE A 13 5.81 -4.51 4.34
CA ILE A 13 7.07 -4.88 3.67
C ILE A 13 7.85 -3.63 3.30
N LEU A 14 7.13 -2.63 2.80
CA LEU A 14 7.64 -1.29 2.51
C LEU A 14 6.71 -0.26 3.14
N GLU A 15 7.25 0.86 3.59
CA GLU A 15 6.42 1.96 4.06
C GLU A 15 7.11 3.32 3.90
N ASN A 16 6.29 4.35 3.83
CA ASN A 16 6.73 5.72 4.03
C ASN A 16 5.71 6.46 4.90
N LYS A 17 5.80 7.79 4.94
CA LYS A 17 4.93 8.61 5.78
C LYS A 17 3.44 8.44 5.46
N LEU A 18 3.07 8.24 4.19
CA LEU A 18 1.69 8.30 3.72
C LEU A 18 1.16 6.98 3.15
N ALA A 19 2.03 6.03 2.81
CA ALA A 19 1.66 4.78 2.17
C ALA A 19 2.46 3.59 2.73
N TYR A 20 1.98 2.39 2.44
CA TYR A 20 2.65 1.14 2.73
C TYR A 20 2.41 0.11 1.63
N ALA A 21 3.24 -0.92 1.58
CA ALA A 21 3.06 -2.08 0.72
C ALA A 21 3.11 -3.38 1.52
N ILE A 22 2.26 -4.33 1.15
CA ILE A 22 2.19 -5.69 1.73
C ILE A 22 2.12 -6.72 0.61
N TYR A 23 2.51 -7.96 0.88
CA TYR A 23 2.17 -9.06 -0.03
C TYR A 23 0.66 -9.36 0.04
N ASP A 24 0.08 -9.69 -1.11
CA ASP A 24 -1.30 -10.16 -1.16
C ASP A 24 -1.40 -11.54 -0.48
N LYS A 25 -2.47 -11.75 0.30
CA LYS A 25 -2.77 -13.03 0.95
C LYS A 25 -3.15 -14.13 -0.06
N TYR A 26 -3.69 -13.72 -1.21
CA TYR A 26 -4.12 -14.55 -2.33
C TYR A 26 -3.41 -14.10 -3.62
N PRO A 27 -2.08 -14.29 -3.71
CA PRO A 27 -1.29 -13.77 -4.81
C PRO A 27 -1.67 -14.43 -6.13
N VAL A 28 -1.81 -13.64 -7.20
CA VAL A 28 -2.04 -14.15 -8.57
C VAL A 28 -0.73 -14.56 -9.27
N GLY A 29 0.41 -14.17 -8.69
CA GLY A 29 1.75 -14.45 -9.18
C GLY A 29 2.80 -14.21 -8.09
N ILE A 30 4.04 -14.66 -8.35
CA ILE A 30 5.17 -14.45 -7.43
C ILE A 30 5.42 -12.94 -7.31
N GLY A 31 5.59 -12.46 -6.07
CA GLY A 31 5.84 -11.04 -5.79
C GLY A 31 4.59 -10.15 -5.90
N HIS A 32 3.37 -10.71 -5.91
CA HIS A 32 2.16 -9.89 -5.96
C HIS A 32 1.99 -9.06 -4.67
N MET A 33 2.15 -7.74 -4.81
CA MET A 33 2.07 -6.78 -3.71
C MET A 33 0.88 -5.83 -3.89
N LEU A 34 0.34 -5.40 -2.77
CA LEU A 34 -0.65 -4.34 -2.67
C LEU A 34 0.01 -3.07 -2.14
N PHE A 35 -0.26 -1.94 -2.78
CA PHE A 35 0.23 -0.62 -2.37
C PHE A 35 -0.95 0.26 -1.96
N LEU A 36 -0.98 0.69 -0.71
CA LEU A 36 -2.13 1.38 -0.11
C LEU A 36 -1.72 2.66 0.63
N PRO A 37 -2.58 3.69 0.69
CA PRO A 37 -2.38 4.79 1.61
C PRO A 37 -2.63 4.32 3.06
N LYS A 38 -1.91 4.91 4.02
CA LYS A 38 -2.17 4.68 5.46
C LYS A 38 -3.52 5.25 5.90
N ARG A 39 -3.96 6.34 5.27
CA ARG A 39 -5.28 6.93 5.50
C ARG A 39 -6.36 6.09 4.83
N HIS A 40 -7.41 5.76 5.58
CA HIS A 40 -8.58 5.08 5.01
C HIS A 40 -9.29 5.96 3.98
N VAL A 41 -9.41 5.44 2.76
CA VAL A 41 -10.13 6.06 1.64
C VAL A 41 -10.94 5.02 0.90
N LYS A 42 -12.04 5.46 0.28
CA LYS A 42 -12.97 4.56 -0.42
C LYS A 42 -12.35 3.94 -1.66
N ASP A 43 -11.65 4.75 -2.45
CA ASP A 43 -11.07 4.35 -3.73
C ASP A 43 -9.94 5.31 -4.14
N PHE A 44 -9.27 4.97 -5.23
CA PHE A 44 -8.14 5.71 -5.79
C PHE A 44 -8.46 7.16 -6.15
N PHE A 45 -9.71 7.52 -6.41
CA PHE A 45 -10.06 8.90 -6.79
C PHE A 45 -10.15 9.83 -5.58
N HIS A 46 -10.13 9.27 -4.36
CA HIS A 46 -10.17 10.01 -3.09
C HIS A 46 -8.78 10.15 -2.41
N ILE A 47 -7.71 9.70 -3.07
CA ILE A 47 -6.34 9.95 -2.60
C ILE A 47 -5.92 11.37 -2.98
N THR A 48 -5.14 11.99 -2.11
CA THR A 48 -4.47 13.27 -2.37
C THR A 48 -3.33 13.10 -3.37
N LYS A 49 -2.81 14.21 -3.89
CA LYS A 49 -1.65 14.19 -4.80
C LYS A 49 -0.42 13.63 -4.09
N GLU A 50 -0.24 14.00 -2.82
CA GLU A 50 0.88 13.60 -1.98
C GLU A 50 0.83 12.09 -1.66
N GLU A 51 -0.35 11.54 -1.38
CA GLU A 51 -0.53 10.10 -1.19
C GLU A 51 -0.28 9.32 -2.48
N ARG A 52 -0.69 9.86 -3.62
CA ARG A 52 -0.42 9.27 -4.92
C ARG A 52 1.09 9.18 -5.16
N GLU A 53 1.82 10.28 -5.00
CA GLU A 53 3.28 10.31 -5.13
C GLU A 53 3.95 9.34 -4.14
N ALA A 54 3.48 9.31 -2.89
CA ALA A 54 3.98 8.38 -1.89
C ALA A 54 3.77 6.91 -2.27
N ILE A 55 2.62 6.54 -2.87
CA ILE A 55 2.36 5.20 -3.39
C ILE A 55 3.32 4.88 -4.55
N PHE A 56 3.48 5.79 -5.51
CA PHE A 56 4.36 5.56 -6.66
C PHE A 56 5.82 5.40 -6.27
N ASN A 57 6.30 6.14 -5.26
CA ASN A 57 7.64 5.95 -4.73
C ASN A 57 7.85 4.53 -4.19
N LEU A 58 6.85 3.95 -3.51
CA LEU A 58 6.93 2.56 -3.05
C LEU A 58 6.86 1.55 -4.19
N ILE A 59 6.10 1.84 -5.25
CA ILE A 59 6.06 0.98 -6.46
C ILE A 59 7.43 0.90 -7.11
N ASP A 60 8.15 2.03 -7.22
CA ASP A 60 9.50 2.05 -7.77
C ASP A 60 10.49 1.28 -6.90
N GLU A 61 10.39 1.41 -5.57
CA GLU A 61 11.21 0.65 -4.62
C GLU A 61 10.91 -0.85 -4.67
N GLY A 62 9.64 -1.21 -4.78
CA GLY A 62 9.13 -2.59 -4.82
C GLY A 62 9.62 -3.43 -5.99
N LYS A 63 10.17 -2.83 -7.05
CA LYS A 63 10.78 -3.55 -8.20
C LYS A 63 11.97 -4.43 -7.80
N ASN A 64 12.55 -4.20 -6.63
CA ASN A 64 13.72 -4.93 -6.13
C ASN A 64 13.35 -6.10 -5.22
N TYR A 65 12.05 -6.38 -5.02
CA TYR A 65 11.51 -7.46 -4.21
C TYR A 65 10.90 -8.56 -5.09
#